data_AF-A0A3N7GM00-F1
#
_entry.id   AF-A0A3N7GM00-F1
#
_cell.length_a   1.000
_cell.length_b   1.000
_cell.length_c   1.000
_cell.angle_alpha   90.00
_cell.angle_beta   90.00
_cell.angle_gamma   90.00
#
_symmetry.space_group_name_H-M   'P 1'
#
loop_
_entity.id
_entity.type
_entity.pdbx_description
1 polymer ?
#
loop_
_entity_poly.entity_id
_entity_poly.type
_entity_poly.pdbx_seq_one_letter_code
_entity_poly.pdbx_strand_id
1 'polypeptide(L)'
;YPQFAKVVRPSLRRATVLIDVERITNVCNAPLLVDVDTGFGPSAFNVARTVKSLIKAGAAALHMEDQVGTKRCGHRPNKELVNKLEMVDRLKAAVDARTDAQFLIGARTDALASEGLEATLERAVAYADAGADFIFAEAVTELTQYRAFADATGLPVLANITEFGMTPLWTVAELSTVGVAMVLYPLSAFRAANKAALNVYSHIRKDGTQRNVLDTMQTRSELYETIGYHAFEQKLDELYGK
;
A
#
# COMPACT_ATOMS: atom_id res chain seq x y z
N TYR A 1 -1.04 -1.46 15.70
CA TYR A 1 -1.25 -1.99 14.35
C TYR A 1 -1.12 -0.83 13.36
N PRO A 2 -0.07 -0.78 12.52
CA PRO A 2 0.07 0.27 11.53
C PRO A 2 -0.99 0.08 10.43
N GLN A 3 -1.70 1.16 10.08
CA GLN A 3 -2.66 1.20 8.98
C GLN A 3 -1.97 1.82 7.76
N PHE A 4 -1.98 1.13 6.62
CA PHE A 4 -1.33 1.57 5.40
C PHE A 4 -2.37 1.90 4.31
N ALA A 5 -2.20 3.03 3.61
CA ALA A 5 -3.11 3.49 2.56
C ALA A 5 -2.47 3.32 1.17
N LYS A 6 -3.23 2.79 0.19
CA LYS A 6 -2.79 2.61 -1.20
C LYS A 6 -3.46 3.64 -2.13
N VAL A 7 -2.67 4.32 -2.96
CA VAL A 7 -3.17 5.22 -4.03
C VAL A 7 -3.33 4.42 -5.32
N VAL A 8 -4.51 4.45 -5.97
CA VAL A 8 -4.77 3.70 -7.23
C VAL A 8 -5.24 4.63 -8.34
N ARG A 9 -4.40 4.81 -9.38
CA ARG A 9 -4.77 5.28 -10.72
C ARG A 9 -4.03 4.47 -11.79
N PRO A 10 -4.60 4.23 -12.98
CA PRO A 10 -3.87 3.60 -14.08
C PRO A 10 -2.80 4.58 -14.59
N SER A 11 -1.53 4.22 -14.47
CA SER A 11 -0.33 5.02 -14.81
C SER A 11 0.01 6.17 -13.85
N LEU A 12 0.18 5.87 -12.57
CA LEU A 12 0.79 6.82 -11.63
C LEU A 12 2.25 7.05 -12.00
N ARG A 13 2.64 8.33 -12.06
CA ARG A 13 4.05 8.74 -12.15
C ARG A 13 4.58 8.89 -10.72
N ARG A 14 5.88 8.63 -10.51
CA ARG A 14 6.57 8.88 -9.23
C ARG A 14 6.19 10.22 -8.60
N ALA A 15 6.13 11.30 -9.39
CA ALA A 15 5.81 12.63 -8.89
C ALA A 15 4.42 12.73 -8.26
N THR A 16 3.42 12.04 -8.82
CA THR A 16 2.06 12.03 -8.25
C THR A 16 2.04 11.29 -6.92
N VAL A 17 2.73 10.15 -6.84
CA VAL A 17 2.84 9.39 -5.59
C VAL A 17 3.53 10.21 -4.50
N LEU A 18 4.62 10.92 -4.84
CA LEU A 18 5.33 11.78 -3.87
C LEU A 18 4.45 12.90 -3.32
N ILE A 19 3.62 13.54 -4.15
CA ILE A 19 2.68 14.57 -3.69
C ILE A 19 1.71 14.01 -2.64
N ASP A 20 1.19 12.80 -2.86
CA ASP A 20 0.25 12.18 -1.92
C ASP A 20 0.96 11.69 -0.65
N VAL A 21 2.20 11.21 -0.75
CA VAL A 21 3.03 10.88 0.41
C VAL A 21 3.24 12.13 1.27
N GLU A 22 3.72 13.23 0.69
CA GLU A 22 3.95 14.49 1.42
C GLU A 22 2.65 15.02 2.07
N ARG A 23 1.51 14.93 1.39
CA ARG A 23 0.22 15.33 1.96
C ARG A 23 -0.15 14.52 3.20
N ILE A 24 0.14 13.23 3.21
CA ILE A 24 -0.16 12.34 4.33
C ILE A 24 0.83 12.56 5.48
N THR A 25 2.13 12.48 5.18
CA THR A 25 3.20 12.46 6.20
C THR A 25 3.42 13.81 6.88
N ASN A 26 3.05 14.93 6.23
CA ASN A 26 3.15 16.26 6.84
C ASN A 26 2.15 16.49 7.98
N VAL A 27 1.09 15.68 8.08
CA VAL A 27 0.02 15.86 9.08
C VAL A 27 -0.29 14.60 9.88
N CYS A 28 0.17 13.43 9.43
CA CYS A 28 -0.06 12.15 10.09
C CYS A 28 1.27 11.51 10.49
N ASN A 29 1.42 11.19 11.78
CA ASN A 29 2.63 10.57 12.32
C ASN A 29 2.67 9.04 12.14
N ALA A 30 1.62 8.43 11.58
CA ALA A 30 1.59 6.98 11.36
C ALA A 30 2.59 6.60 10.24
N PRO A 31 3.35 5.50 10.38
CA PRO A 31 4.29 5.06 9.37
C PRO A 31 3.55 4.68 8.07
N LEU A 32 3.99 5.24 6.95
CA LEU A 32 3.35 5.03 5.64
C LEU A 32 4.14 4.03 4.78
N LEU A 33 3.49 2.95 4.37
CA LEU A 33 3.95 2.00 3.34
C LEU A 33 3.42 2.44 1.98
N VAL A 34 4.31 2.50 0.99
CA VAL A 34 4.00 3.02 -0.35
C VAL A 34 4.16 1.94 -1.42
N ASP A 35 3.14 1.75 -2.25
CA ASP A 35 3.21 0.95 -3.48
C ASP A 35 3.99 1.73 -4.55
N VAL A 36 5.12 1.19 -5.01
CA VAL A 36 5.94 1.82 -6.06
C VAL A 36 5.87 1.12 -7.41
N ASP A 37 4.89 0.24 -7.59
CA ASP A 37 4.82 -0.66 -8.75
C ASP A 37 6.18 -1.37 -8.93
N THR A 38 6.84 -1.16 -10.08
CA THR A 38 8.15 -1.71 -10.42
C THR A 38 9.31 -0.72 -10.20
N GLY A 39 9.07 0.39 -9.50
CA GLY A 39 10.08 1.43 -9.19
C GLY A 39 10.06 2.68 -10.08
N PHE A 40 9.00 2.89 -10.86
CA PHE A 40 8.78 4.06 -11.75
C PHE A 40 9.88 4.33 -12.79
N GLY A 41 10.41 3.27 -13.40
CA GLY A 41 11.25 3.34 -14.59
C GLY A 41 12.02 2.03 -14.83
N PRO A 42 12.66 1.89 -15.99
CA PRO A 42 13.26 0.62 -16.41
C PRO A 42 14.67 0.35 -15.83
N SER A 43 15.31 1.35 -15.20
CA SER A 43 16.71 1.24 -14.76
C SER A 43 16.86 1.27 -13.23
N ALA A 44 17.97 0.72 -12.74
CA ALA A 44 18.38 0.83 -11.34
C ALA A 44 18.44 2.29 -10.84
N PHE A 45 18.80 3.25 -11.70
CA PHE A 45 18.81 4.67 -11.34
C PHE A 45 17.41 5.22 -11.06
N ASN A 46 16.38 4.69 -11.75
CA ASN A 46 14.99 5.06 -11.47
C ASN A 46 14.57 4.56 -10.09
N VAL A 47 14.87 3.29 -9.80
CA VAL A 47 14.62 2.65 -8.50
C VAL A 47 15.30 3.43 -7.38
N ALA A 48 16.60 3.70 -7.52
CA ALA A 48 17.38 4.41 -6.51
C ALA A 48 16.82 5.82 -6.24
N ARG A 49 16.43 6.55 -7.29
CA ARG A 49 15.79 7.86 -7.15
C ARG A 49 14.43 7.76 -6.47
N THR A 50 13.65 6.71 -6.75
CA THR A 50 12.35 6.47 -6.11
C THR A 50 12.51 6.27 -4.60
N VAL A 51 13.43 5.38 -4.18
CA VAL A 51 13.73 5.14 -2.75
C VAL A 51 14.12 6.43 -2.03
N LYS A 52 15.14 7.14 -2.54
CA LYS A 52 15.63 8.38 -1.92
C LYS A 52 14.55 9.46 -1.85
N SER A 53 13.68 9.54 -2.86
CA SER A 53 12.59 10.52 -2.87
C SER A 53 11.50 10.19 -1.84
N LEU A 54 11.18 8.90 -1.66
CA LEU A 54 10.18 8.46 -0.68
C LEU A 54 10.65 8.65 0.76
N ILE A 55 11.91 8.30 1.05
CA ILE A 55 12.52 8.56 2.36
C ILE A 55 12.46 10.07 2.64
N LYS A 56 12.87 10.90 1.69
CA LYS A 56 12.82 12.36 1.83
C LYS A 56 11.40 12.90 2.05
N ALA A 57 10.40 12.28 1.43
CA ALA A 57 8.99 12.65 1.59
C ALA A 57 8.36 12.13 2.89
N GLY A 58 9.12 11.38 3.72
CA GLY A 58 8.66 10.89 5.02
C GLY A 58 7.95 9.54 4.98
N ALA A 59 8.03 8.78 3.88
CA ALA A 59 7.52 7.41 3.86
C ALA A 59 8.37 6.52 4.79
N ALA A 60 7.73 5.56 5.46
CA ALA A 60 8.41 4.61 6.35
C ALA A 60 8.82 3.32 5.63
N ALA A 61 8.11 2.97 4.57
CA ALA A 61 8.38 1.77 3.79
C ALA A 61 7.91 1.90 2.35
N LEU A 62 8.42 1.04 1.48
CA LEU A 62 7.85 0.78 0.16
C LEU A 62 7.71 -0.72 -0.10
N HIS A 63 6.92 -1.10 -1.10
CA HIS A 63 7.01 -2.41 -1.71
C HIS A 63 7.11 -2.30 -3.23
N MET A 64 7.90 -3.20 -3.84
CA MET A 64 8.11 -3.27 -5.29
C MET A 64 7.77 -4.67 -5.81
N GLU A 65 7.26 -4.76 -7.04
CA GLU A 65 6.77 -6.01 -7.62
C GLU A 65 7.56 -6.52 -8.84
N ASP A 66 7.49 -7.83 -9.06
CA ASP A 66 8.16 -8.57 -10.14
C ASP A 66 7.38 -8.61 -11.46
N GLN A 67 6.42 -7.71 -11.65
CA GLN A 67 5.72 -7.55 -12.92
C GLN A 67 6.60 -6.85 -13.98
N VAL A 68 6.27 -7.07 -15.24
CA VAL A 68 6.79 -6.28 -16.37
C VAL A 68 6.23 -4.86 -16.29
N GLY A 69 7.08 -3.84 -16.50
CA GLY A 69 6.74 -2.43 -16.27
C GLY A 69 5.64 -1.84 -17.19
N THR A 70 5.31 -2.49 -18.30
CA THR A 70 4.20 -2.10 -19.18
C THR A 70 2.87 -2.69 -18.68
N LYS A 71 2.30 -2.08 -17.63
CA LYS A 71 1.05 -2.55 -17.00
C LYS A 71 -0.19 -2.40 -17.89
N ARG A 72 -0.92 -3.50 -18.08
CA ARG A 72 -2.39 -3.49 -18.11
C ARG A 72 -2.89 -3.90 -16.70
N CYS A 73 -3.92 -3.24 -16.19
CA CYS A 73 -4.44 -3.33 -14.80
C CYS A 73 -4.55 -4.77 -14.22
N GLY A 74 -4.15 -4.94 -12.96
CA GLY A 74 -3.87 -6.21 -12.24
C GLY A 74 -5.05 -7.18 -11.97
N HIS A 75 -6.17 -7.06 -12.69
CA HIS A 75 -7.28 -8.01 -12.66
C HIS A 75 -7.51 -8.71 -14.02
N ARG A 76 -6.56 -8.66 -14.95
CA ARG A 76 -6.64 -9.46 -16.19
C ARG A 76 -5.88 -10.79 -16.05
N PRO A 77 -6.38 -11.90 -16.63
CA PRO A 77 -5.61 -13.12 -16.77
C PRO A 77 -4.33 -12.85 -17.59
N ASN A 78 -3.23 -13.52 -17.25
CA ASN A 78 -1.88 -13.41 -17.82
C ASN A 78 -1.09 -12.15 -17.36
N LYS A 79 -0.80 -12.04 -16.06
CA LYS A 79 0.25 -11.13 -15.58
C LYS A 79 1.60 -11.64 -16.07
N GLU A 80 2.33 -10.81 -16.79
CA GLU A 80 3.70 -11.12 -17.21
C GLU A 80 4.67 -10.68 -16.11
N LEU A 81 5.55 -11.61 -15.72
CA LEU A 81 6.56 -11.39 -14.71
C LEU A 81 7.92 -11.27 -15.36
N VAL A 82 8.78 -10.47 -14.74
CA VAL A 82 10.20 -10.47 -15.10
C VAL A 82 10.85 -11.75 -14.57
N ASN A 83 12.01 -12.08 -15.15
CA ASN A 83 12.80 -13.18 -14.61
C ASN A 83 13.25 -12.85 -13.17
N LYS A 84 13.55 -13.89 -12.40
CA LYS A 84 13.94 -13.79 -10.99
C LYS A 84 15.13 -12.84 -10.77
N LEU A 85 16.13 -12.88 -11.66
CA LEU A 85 17.33 -12.04 -11.56
C LEU A 85 17.05 -10.56 -11.77
N GLU A 86 16.15 -10.21 -12.67
CA GLU A 86 15.78 -8.81 -12.90
C GLU A 86 15.12 -8.20 -11.65
N MET A 87 14.23 -8.93 -10.97
CA MET A 87 13.66 -8.46 -9.71
C MET A 87 14.72 -8.37 -8.60
N VAL A 88 15.65 -9.33 -8.54
CA VAL A 88 16.80 -9.27 -7.62
C VAL A 88 17.64 -8.01 -7.86
N ASP A 89 17.91 -7.63 -9.10
CA ASP A 89 18.66 -6.43 -9.44
C ASP A 89 17.91 -5.15 -9.03
N ARG A 90 16.57 -5.12 -9.18
CA ARG A 90 15.73 -4.03 -8.67
C ARG A 90 15.84 -3.90 -7.16
N LEU A 91 15.76 -5.02 -6.42
CA LEU A 91 15.85 -5.02 -4.96
C LEU A 91 17.23 -4.57 -4.49
N LYS A 92 18.31 -5.07 -5.09
CA LYS A 92 19.69 -4.62 -4.78
C LYS A 92 19.86 -3.12 -5.00
N ALA A 93 19.35 -2.59 -6.11
CA ALA A 93 19.36 -1.14 -6.37
C ALA A 93 18.52 -0.36 -5.34
N ALA A 94 17.41 -0.93 -4.87
CA ALA A 94 16.58 -0.29 -3.85
C ALA A 94 17.28 -0.25 -2.49
N VAL A 95 17.89 -1.37 -2.09
CA VAL A 95 18.65 -1.52 -0.84
C VAL A 95 19.88 -0.61 -0.82
N ASP A 96 20.67 -0.59 -1.89
CA ASP A 96 21.83 0.31 -2.02
C ASP A 96 21.44 1.80 -1.92
N ALA A 97 20.25 2.15 -2.41
CA ALA A 97 19.76 3.52 -2.38
C ALA A 97 19.17 3.97 -1.03
N ARG A 98 19.06 3.05 -0.05
CA ARG A 98 18.51 3.32 1.28
C ARG A 98 19.39 4.37 1.99
N THR A 99 18.77 5.50 2.35
CA THR A 99 19.45 6.61 3.05
C THR A 99 19.08 6.71 4.53
N ASP A 100 18.10 5.92 4.96
CA ASP A 100 17.67 5.77 6.35
C ASP A 100 17.61 4.27 6.67
N ALA A 101 18.35 3.85 7.70
CA ALA A 101 18.42 2.45 8.12
C ALA A 101 17.08 1.89 8.63
N GLN A 102 16.14 2.75 9.05
CA GLN A 102 14.81 2.35 9.52
C GLN A 102 13.80 2.19 8.37
N PHE A 103 14.14 2.63 7.16
CA PHE A 103 13.25 2.52 6.00
C PHE A 103 13.19 1.08 5.49
N LEU A 104 11.98 0.52 5.37
CA LEU A 104 11.76 -0.87 4.97
C LEU A 104 11.43 -1.02 3.47
N ILE A 105 11.98 -2.06 2.86
CA ILE A 105 11.84 -2.40 1.44
C ILE A 105 11.18 -3.79 1.34
N GLY A 106 9.94 -3.81 0.89
CA GLY A 106 9.19 -5.05 0.64
C GLY A 106 9.34 -5.56 -0.78
N ALA A 107 9.44 -6.87 -0.92
CA ALA A 107 9.33 -7.54 -2.21
C ALA A 107 7.94 -8.15 -2.37
N ARG A 108 7.21 -7.70 -3.40
CA ARG A 108 5.93 -8.29 -3.82
C ARG A 108 6.18 -9.26 -4.95
N THR A 109 5.58 -10.45 -4.86
CA THR A 109 5.57 -11.41 -5.96
C THR A 109 4.15 -11.73 -6.40
N ASP A 110 3.91 -11.66 -7.70
CA ASP A 110 2.63 -12.02 -8.33
C ASP A 110 2.64 -13.44 -8.96
N ALA A 111 3.69 -14.23 -8.69
CA ALA A 111 3.95 -15.53 -9.33
C ALA A 111 3.00 -16.66 -8.93
N LEU A 112 2.32 -16.57 -7.78
CA LEU A 112 1.55 -17.68 -7.23
C LEU A 112 0.50 -18.23 -8.19
N ALA A 113 -0.24 -17.34 -8.85
CA ALA A 113 -1.33 -17.73 -9.75
C ALA A 113 -0.84 -18.32 -11.09
N SER A 114 0.37 -17.98 -11.54
CA SER A 114 0.90 -18.37 -12.85
C SER A 114 1.97 -19.46 -12.80
N GLU A 115 2.79 -19.47 -11.76
CA GLU A 115 3.96 -20.37 -11.60
C GLU A 115 3.77 -21.38 -10.46
N GLY A 116 2.76 -21.21 -9.60
CA GLY A 116 2.50 -22.08 -8.45
C GLY A 116 3.35 -21.75 -7.22
N LEU A 117 3.09 -22.46 -6.12
CA LEU A 117 3.66 -22.15 -4.81
C LEU A 117 5.19 -22.32 -4.77
N GLU A 118 5.73 -23.45 -5.22
CA GLU A 118 7.17 -23.74 -5.11
C GLU A 118 8.02 -22.70 -5.85
N ALA A 119 7.70 -22.41 -7.11
CA ALA A 119 8.39 -21.38 -7.90
C ALA A 119 8.28 -19.98 -7.27
N THR A 120 7.14 -19.68 -6.66
CA THR A 120 6.92 -18.41 -5.97
C THR A 120 7.77 -18.31 -4.69
N LEU A 121 7.91 -19.41 -3.94
CA LEU A 121 8.79 -19.47 -2.77
C LEU A 121 10.26 -19.32 -3.16
N GLU A 122 10.71 -19.94 -4.26
CA GLU A 122 12.07 -19.75 -4.76
C GLU A 122 12.37 -18.29 -5.12
N ARG A 123 11.38 -17.58 -5.70
CA ARG A 123 11.48 -16.13 -5.95
C ARG A 123 11.56 -15.37 -4.63
N ALA A 124 10.68 -15.64 -3.68
CA ALA A 124 10.65 -14.98 -2.39
C ALA A 124 11.96 -15.14 -1.60
N VAL A 125 12.57 -16.33 -1.62
CA VAL A 125 13.90 -16.59 -1.02
C VAL A 125 14.97 -15.74 -1.72
N ALA A 126 15.02 -15.74 -3.05
CA ALA A 126 15.98 -14.91 -3.78
C ALA A 126 15.78 -13.40 -3.51
N TYR A 127 14.54 -12.97 -3.27
CA TYR A 127 14.22 -11.58 -2.93
C TYR A 127 14.65 -11.24 -1.50
N ALA A 128 14.52 -12.18 -0.56
CA ALA A 128 15.05 -12.06 0.79
C ALA A 128 16.59 -11.95 0.76
N ASP A 129 17.27 -12.84 0.03
CA ASP A 129 18.73 -12.82 -0.15
C ASP A 129 19.23 -11.53 -0.82
N ALA A 130 18.39 -10.88 -1.62
CA ALA A 130 18.67 -9.58 -2.24
C ALA A 130 18.51 -8.39 -1.28
N GLY A 131 18.06 -8.62 -0.05
CA GLY A 131 17.93 -7.61 1.01
C GLY A 131 16.53 -7.03 1.19
N ALA A 132 15.47 -7.72 0.72
CA ALA A 132 14.11 -7.35 1.11
C ALA A 132 13.91 -7.53 2.63
N ASP A 133 13.23 -6.57 3.27
CA ASP A 133 12.95 -6.63 4.72
C ASP A 133 11.64 -7.38 5.03
N PHE A 134 10.75 -7.53 4.05
CA PHE A 134 9.51 -8.31 4.17
C PHE A 134 9.03 -8.80 2.80
N ILE A 135 8.17 -9.82 2.82
CA ILE A 135 7.55 -10.39 1.62
C ILE A 135 6.07 -10.03 1.57
N PHE A 136 5.63 -9.51 0.44
CA PHE A 136 4.22 -9.35 0.12
C PHE A 136 3.81 -10.50 -0.81
N ALA A 137 3.12 -11.49 -0.23
CA ALA A 137 2.55 -12.63 -0.95
C ALA A 137 1.19 -12.25 -1.56
N GLU A 138 1.14 -12.03 -2.87
CA GLU A 138 -0.09 -11.64 -3.57
C GLU A 138 -0.93 -12.87 -3.97
N ALA A 139 -2.26 -12.70 -3.94
CA ALA A 139 -3.25 -13.66 -4.44
C ALA A 139 -3.21 -15.05 -3.78
N VAL A 140 -2.78 -15.12 -2.51
CA VAL A 140 -2.85 -16.33 -1.68
C VAL A 140 -4.31 -16.71 -1.45
N THR A 141 -4.67 -17.96 -1.78
CA THR A 141 -6.04 -18.48 -1.64
C THR A 141 -6.20 -19.46 -0.49
N GLU A 142 -5.10 -20.04 0.00
CA GLU A 142 -5.09 -20.99 1.11
C GLU A 142 -4.30 -20.41 2.29
N LEU A 143 -4.89 -20.44 3.49
CA LEU A 143 -4.29 -19.82 4.68
C LEU A 143 -2.89 -20.37 5.01
N THR A 144 -2.68 -21.68 4.83
CA THR A 144 -1.40 -22.36 5.11
C THR A 144 -0.26 -21.92 4.20
N GLN A 145 -0.55 -21.38 3.00
CA GLN A 145 0.49 -20.92 2.08
C GLN A 145 1.26 -19.72 2.67
N TYR A 146 0.62 -18.86 3.47
CA TYR A 146 1.32 -17.77 4.16
C TYR A 146 2.42 -18.29 5.09
N ARG A 147 2.17 -19.41 5.77
CA ARG A 147 3.17 -20.05 6.63
C ARG A 147 4.39 -20.51 5.82
N ALA A 148 4.16 -21.06 4.64
CA ALA A 148 5.24 -21.49 3.75
C ALA A 148 6.15 -20.34 3.32
N PHE A 149 5.59 -19.14 3.06
CA PHE A 149 6.40 -17.94 2.78
C PHE A 149 7.28 -17.53 3.97
N ALA A 150 6.69 -17.51 5.17
CA ALA A 150 7.41 -17.14 6.39
C ALA A 150 8.53 -18.14 6.70
N ASP A 151 8.26 -19.44 6.59
CA ASP A 151 9.23 -20.50 6.83
C ASP A 151 10.35 -20.53 5.79
N ALA A 152 10.04 -20.31 4.52
CA ALA A 152 11.04 -20.33 3.44
C ALA A 152 11.99 -19.13 3.51
N THR A 153 11.48 -17.94 3.83
CA THR A 153 12.27 -16.69 3.77
C THR A 153 12.82 -16.24 5.11
N GLY A 154 12.23 -16.67 6.23
CA GLY A 154 12.53 -16.15 7.56
C GLY A 154 12.12 -14.68 7.76
N LEU A 155 11.41 -14.08 6.81
CA LEU A 155 11.01 -12.68 6.84
C LEU A 155 9.52 -12.50 7.24
N PRO A 156 9.15 -11.32 7.77
CA PRO A 156 7.76 -10.93 7.94
C PRO A 156 6.98 -11.03 6.62
N VAL A 157 5.78 -11.61 6.68
CA VAL A 157 4.88 -11.73 5.52
C VAL A 157 3.72 -10.74 5.67
N LEU A 158 3.45 -10.01 4.58
CA LEU A 158 2.28 -9.15 4.41
C LEU A 158 1.19 -9.88 3.62
N ALA A 159 0.00 -9.97 4.22
CA ALA A 159 -1.22 -10.46 3.59
C ALA A 159 -2.07 -9.31 3.06
N ASN A 160 -2.45 -9.34 1.79
CA ASN A 160 -3.33 -8.35 1.17
C ASN A 160 -4.78 -8.84 1.18
N ILE A 161 -5.60 -8.27 2.06
CA ILE A 161 -7.00 -8.63 2.26
C ILE A 161 -7.88 -7.57 1.58
N THR A 162 -7.72 -7.44 0.25
CA THR A 162 -8.57 -6.58 -0.58
C THR A 162 -9.90 -7.27 -0.92
N GLU A 163 -10.97 -6.48 -1.00
CA GLU A 163 -12.28 -6.98 -1.41
C GLU A 163 -12.33 -7.28 -2.91
N PHE A 164 -13.24 -8.18 -3.28
CA PHE A 164 -13.55 -8.54 -4.66
C PHE A 164 -12.35 -9.10 -5.46
N GLY A 165 -11.39 -9.69 -4.75
CA GLY A 165 -10.23 -10.40 -5.30
C GLY A 165 -10.35 -11.91 -5.18
N MET A 166 -9.20 -12.60 -5.30
CA MET A 166 -9.11 -14.06 -5.19
C MET A 166 -8.87 -14.55 -3.77
N THR A 167 -8.20 -13.74 -2.95
CA THR A 167 -7.91 -14.06 -1.55
C THR A 167 -9.19 -13.99 -0.71
N PRO A 168 -9.52 -15.04 0.07
CA PRO A 168 -10.61 -14.98 1.05
C PRO A 168 -10.39 -13.86 2.07
N LEU A 169 -11.48 -13.34 2.63
CA LEU A 169 -11.44 -12.25 3.61
C LEU A 169 -11.09 -12.77 5.01
N TRP A 170 -9.87 -13.28 5.16
CA TRP A 170 -9.35 -13.80 6.42
C TRP A 170 -9.29 -12.71 7.50
N THR A 171 -9.58 -13.11 8.72
CA THR A 171 -9.45 -12.27 9.91
C THR A 171 -7.99 -12.14 10.33
N VAL A 172 -7.68 -11.09 11.10
CA VAL A 172 -6.37 -10.92 11.74
C VAL A 172 -6.02 -12.12 12.62
N ALA A 173 -7.00 -12.70 13.31
CA ALA A 173 -6.80 -13.87 14.17
C ALA A 173 -6.38 -15.10 13.35
N GLU A 174 -7.08 -15.40 12.24
CA GLU A 174 -6.72 -16.51 11.35
C GLU A 174 -5.33 -16.32 10.75
N LEU A 175 -5.03 -15.13 10.23
CA LEU A 175 -3.72 -14.79 9.65
C LEU A 175 -2.58 -14.91 10.67
N SER A 176 -2.84 -14.53 11.93
CA SER A 176 -1.87 -14.66 13.03
C SER A 176 -1.49 -16.12 13.29
N THR A 177 -2.39 -17.10 13.09
CA THR A 177 -2.09 -18.52 13.34
C THR A 177 -1.07 -19.10 12.36
N VAL A 178 -0.91 -18.47 11.19
CA VAL A 178 -0.02 -18.92 10.11
C VAL A 178 1.20 -18.01 9.92
N GLY A 179 1.51 -17.16 10.90
CA GLY A 179 2.74 -16.37 10.92
C GLY A 179 2.72 -15.11 10.03
N VAL A 180 1.55 -14.63 9.61
CA VAL A 180 1.43 -13.33 8.94
C VAL A 180 1.73 -12.21 9.93
N ALA A 181 2.64 -11.33 9.57
CA ALA A 181 3.10 -10.22 10.43
C ALA A 181 2.36 -8.91 10.13
N MET A 182 1.86 -8.74 8.90
CA MET A 182 1.19 -7.52 8.46
C MET A 182 -0.06 -7.85 7.64
N VAL A 183 -1.14 -7.09 7.84
CA VAL A 183 -2.39 -7.22 7.09
C VAL A 183 -2.69 -5.90 6.42
N LEU A 184 -2.86 -5.92 5.10
CA LEU A 184 -3.13 -4.75 4.28
C LEU A 184 -4.59 -4.73 3.83
N TYR A 185 -5.27 -3.62 4.10
CA TYR A 185 -6.62 -3.30 3.63
C TYR A 185 -6.53 -2.12 2.66
N PRO A 186 -6.12 -2.34 1.40
CA PRO A 186 -5.56 -1.27 0.58
C PRO A 186 -6.58 -0.22 0.14
N LEU A 187 -7.85 -0.61 -0.04
CA LEU A 187 -8.88 0.24 -0.66
C LEU A 187 -10.23 0.23 0.06
N SER A 188 -10.36 -0.46 1.20
CA SER A 188 -11.63 -0.67 1.89
C SER A 188 -12.37 0.65 2.18
N ALA A 189 -11.67 1.59 2.82
CA ALA A 189 -12.20 2.92 3.14
C ALA A 189 -12.51 3.73 1.86
N PHE A 190 -11.65 3.64 0.84
CA PHE A 190 -11.86 4.34 -0.43
C PHE A 190 -13.10 3.84 -1.18
N ARG A 191 -13.35 2.52 -1.18
CA ARG A 191 -14.55 1.92 -1.78
C ARG A 191 -15.81 2.40 -1.06
N ALA A 192 -15.80 2.40 0.28
CA ALA A 192 -16.93 2.88 1.08
C ALA A 192 -17.19 4.38 0.84
N ALA A 193 -16.15 5.21 0.85
CA ALA A 193 -16.24 6.65 0.58
C ALA A 193 -16.85 6.95 -0.80
N ASN A 194 -16.41 6.24 -1.83
CA ASN A 194 -16.97 6.39 -3.19
C ASN A 194 -18.45 6.02 -3.25
N LYS A 195 -18.86 4.95 -2.55
CA LYS A 195 -20.26 4.53 -2.50
C LYS A 195 -21.14 5.55 -1.77
N ALA A 196 -20.66 6.10 -0.66
CA ALA A 196 -21.34 7.15 0.09
C ALA A 196 -21.44 8.46 -0.71
N ALA A 197 -20.37 8.89 -1.37
CA ALA A 197 -20.39 10.07 -2.24
C ALA A 197 -21.41 9.91 -3.38
N LEU A 198 -21.44 8.75 -4.03
CA LEU A 198 -22.43 8.45 -5.08
C LEU A 198 -23.87 8.49 -4.55
N ASN A 199 -24.11 8.02 -3.32
CA ASN A 199 -25.42 8.10 -2.67
C ASN A 199 -25.89 9.56 -2.56
N VAL A 200 -25.01 10.46 -2.11
CA VAL A 200 -25.31 11.88 -1.97
C VAL A 200 -25.55 12.55 -3.33
N TYR A 201 -24.68 12.31 -4.32
CA TYR A 201 -24.86 12.89 -5.66
C TYR A 201 -26.17 12.43 -6.32
N SER A 202 -26.56 11.17 -6.10
CA SER A 202 -27.81 10.63 -6.65
C SER A 202 -29.04 11.30 -6.05
N HIS A 203 -29.07 11.53 -4.73
CA HIS A 203 -30.18 12.20 -4.07
C HIS A 203 -30.26 13.69 -4.43
N ILE A 204 -29.12 14.40 -4.47
CA ILE A 204 -29.10 15.80 -4.93
C ILE A 204 -29.65 15.90 -6.36
N ARG A 205 -29.25 15.00 -7.26
CA ARG A 205 -29.70 15.02 -8.66
C ARG A 205 -31.19 14.69 -8.81
N LYS A 206 -31.69 13.72 -8.03
CA LYS A 206 -33.08 13.22 -8.13
C LYS A 206 -34.07 14.12 -7.39
N ASP A 207 -33.74 14.49 -6.16
CA ASP A 207 -34.66 15.15 -5.23
C ASP A 207 -34.46 16.67 -5.20
N GLY A 208 -33.39 17.18 -5.81
CA GLY A 208 -33.01 18.61 -5.77
C GLY A 208 -32.45 19.05 -4.41
N THR A 209 -32.23 18.13 -3.48
CA THR A 209 -31.73 18.40 -2.11
C THR A 209 -31.10 17.17 -1.48
N GLN A 210 -30.22 17.37 -0.49
CA GLN A 210 -29.57 16.32 0.30
C GLN A 210 -30.29 15.98 1.62
N ARG A 211 -31.46 16.56 1.90
CA ARG A 211 -32.18 16.40 3.19
C ARG A 211 -32.35 14.95 3.64
N ASN A 212 -32.59 14.04 2.70
CA ASN A 212 -32.88 12.63 2.98
C ASN A 212 -31.64 11.77 3.25
N VAL A 213 -30.44 12.34 3.25
CA VAL A 213 -29.18 11.61 3.42
C VAL A 213 -28.24 12.25 4.45
N LEU A 214 -28.74 13.19 5.26
CA LEU A 214 -27.94 13.88 6.28
C LEU A 214 -27.38 12.94 7.35
N ASP A 215 -28.14 11.91 7.72
CA ASP A 215 -27.76 10.88 8.69
C ASP A 215 -26.61 9.98 8.22
N THR A 216 -26.27 10.04 6.92
CA THR A 216 -25.15 9.30 6.34
C THR A 216 -23.85 10.10 6.24
N MET A 217 -23.85 11.36 6.70
CA MET A 217 -22.71 12.27 6.57
C MET A 217 -21.95 12.41 7.89
N GLN A 218 -20.64 12.59 7.79
CA GLN A 218 -19.86 13.15 8.88
C GLN A 218 -20.38 14.56 9.21
N THR A 219 -20.64 14.82 10.48
CA THR A 219 -21.05 16.13 10.97
C THR A 219 -19.89 17.13 10.95
N ARG A 220 -20.21 18.42 11.02
CA ARG A 220 -19.19 19.48 11.09
C ARG A 220 -18.31 19.35 12.32
N SER A 221 -18.89 18.98 13.47
CA SER A 221 -18.14 18.83 14.72
C SER A 221 -17.15 17.65 14.65
N GLU A 222 -17.59 16.51 14.11
CA GLU A 222 -16.69 15.35 13.90
C GLU A 222 -15.53 15.69 12.95
N LEU A 223 -15.78 16.48 11.89
CA LEU A 223 -14.72 16.94 11.00
C LEU A 223 -13.71 17.84 11.73
N TYR A 224 -14.18 18.77 12.56
CA TYR A 224 -13.31 19.68 13.32
C TYR A 224 -12.42 18.96 14.33
N GLU A 225 -12.99 17.98 15.03
CA GLU A 225 -12.23 17.10 15.90
C GLU A 225 -11.16 16.32 15.11
N THR A 226 -11.54 15.77 13.96
CA THR A 226 -10.62 14.98 13.11
C THR A 226 -9.41 15.78 12.63
N ILE A 227 -9.59 17.04 12.25
CA ILE A 227 -8.50 17.89 11.71
C ILE A 227 -7.81 18.74 12.78
N GLY A 228 -8.15 18.53 14.07
CA GLY A 228 -7.58 19.30 15.17
C GLY A 228 -7.89 20.80 15.11
N TYR A 229 -9.04 21.18 14.54
CA TYR A 229 -9.38 22.57 14.23
C TYR A 229 -9.32 23.48 15.47
N HIS A 230 -9.87 23.03 16.59
CA HIS A 230 -9.90 23.80 17.83
C HIS A 230 -8.51 24.05 18.44
N ALA A 231 -7.56 23.12 18.24
CA ALA A 231 -6.19 23.33 18.68
C ALA A 231 -5.50 24.46 17.90
N PHE A 232 -5.81 24.59 16.61
CA PHE A 232 -5.32 25.71 15.79
C PHE A 232 -5.94 27.05 16.21
N GLU A 233 -7.26 27.11 16.44
CA GLU A 233 -7.92 28.33 16.92
C GLU A 233 -7.35 28.77 18.27
N GLN A 234 -7.29 27.87 19.24
CA GLN A 234 -6.71 28.16 20.55
C GLN A 234 -5.27 28.67 20.43
N LYS A 235 -4.48 28.08 19.53
CA LYS A 235 -3.10 28.52 19.34
C LYS A 235 -3.00 29.92 18.74
N LEU A 236 -3.90 30.28 17.83
CA LEU A 236 -3.97 31.64 17.29
C LEU A 236 -4.37 32.65 18.36
N ASP A 237 -5.34 32.30 19.21
CA ASP A 237 -5.76 33.14 20.33
C ASP A 237 -4.63 33.33 21.36
N GLU A 238 -3.84 32.30 21.66
CA GLU A 238 -2.66 32.42 22.51
C GLU A 238 -1.57 33.35 21.92
N LEU A 239 -1.37 33.30 20.60
CA LEU A 239 -0.30 34.03 19.92
C LEU A 239 -0.67 35.48 19.60
N TYR A 240 -1.94 35.73 19.29
CA TYR A 240 -2.41 36.99 18.71
C TYR A 240 -3.68 37.53 19.35
N GLY A 241 -4.29 36.81 20.29
CA GLY A 241 -5.39 37.30 21.10
C GLY A 241 -4.95 38.52 21.91
N LYS A 242 -5.74 39.59 21.83
CA LYS A 242 -5.61 40.74 22.74
C LYS A 242 -6.21 40.42 24.09
#